data_AF-A0A974PN90-F1
#
_entry.id   AF-A0A974PN90-F1
#
_cell.length_a   1.000
_cell.length_b   1.000
_cell.length_c   1.000
_cell.angle_alpha   90.00
_cell.angle_beta   90.00
_cell.angle_gamma   90.00
#
_symmetry.space_group_name_H-M   'P 1'
#
loop_
_entity.id
_entity.type
_entity.pdbx_description
1 polymer ?
#
loop_
_entity_poly.entity_id
_entity_poly.type
_entity_poly.pdbx_seq_one_letter_code
_entity_poly.pdbx_strand_id
1 'polypeptide(L)'
;MSLNIKNPATVALADELARRQGVTKTAAIHQALSERLHRMGYGDTAQARLLGELRAIRERVARLPELDTRSDEEIVGFDEHGIPN
;
A
#
# COMPACT_ATOMS: atom_id res chain seq x y z
N MET A 1 2.57 7.29 -29.68
CA MET A 1 3.50 8.25 -29.03
C MET A 1 4.86 7.58 -28.91
N SER A 2 5.96 8.28 -29.16
CA SER A 2 7.32 7.73 -29.07
C SER A 2 8.05 8.26 -27.84
N LEU A 3 8.71 7.35 -27.10
CA LEU A 3 9.64 7.69 -26.04
C LEU A 3 11.04 7.81 -26.64
N ASN A 4 11.64 9.00 -26.60
CA ASN A 4 13.00 9.22 -27.10
C ASN A 4 14.00 9.33 -25.94
N ILE A 5 14.90 8.36 -25.83
CA ILE A 5 15.94 8.31 -24.80
C ILE A 5 17.29 8.67 -25.44
N LYS A 6 17.87 9.81 -25.07
CA LYS A 6 19.15 10.31 -25.63
C LYS A 6 20.40 9.76 -24.91
N ASN A 7 20.23 9.14 -23.75
CA ASN A 7 21.35 8.62 -22.97
C ASN A 7 21.76 7.22 -23.48
N PRO A 8 22.97 7.04 -24.02
CA PRO A 8 23.41 5.75 -24.58
C PRO A 8 23.51 4.65 -23.52
N ALA A 9 23.84 4.98 -22.27
CA ALA A 9 23.89 3.99 -21.19
C ALA A 9 22.49 3.43 -20.87
N THR A 10 21.46 4.26 -20.92
CA THR A 10 20.07 3.83 -20.74
C THR A 10 19.60 2.93 -21.88
N VAL A 11 19.99 3.25 -23.12
CA VAL A 11 19.70 2.39 -24.28
C VAL A 11 20.37 1.03 -24.13
N ALA A 12 21.65 0.98 -23.71
CA ALA A 12 22.35 -0.27 -23.47
C ALA A 12 21.69 -1.14 -22.38
N LEU A 13 21.18 -0.52 -21.31
CA LEU A 13 20.43 -1.22 -20.26
C LEU A 13 19.12 -1.81 -20.78
N ALA A 14 18.36 -1.05 -21.58
CA ALA A 14 17.12 -1.55 -22.18
C ALA A 14 17.39 -2.72 -23.13
N ASP A 15 18.49 -2.67 -23.88
CA ASP A 15 18.90 -3.71 -24.82
C ASP A 15 19.28 -5.00 -24.09
N GLU A 16 20.10 -4.89 -23.04
CA GLU A 16 20.49 -6.05 -22.24
C GLU A 16 19.29 -6.66 -21.51
N LEU A 17 18.38 -5.84 -21.00
CA LEU A 17 17.16 -6.32 -20.34
C LEU A 17 16.26 -7.10 -21.31
N ALA A 18 16.02 -6.54 -22.50
CA ALA A 18 15.24 -7.17 -23.55
C ALA A 18 15.87 -8.51 -23.99
N ARG A 19 17.20 -8.53 -24.16
CA ARG A 19 17.95 -9.73 -24.52
C ARG A 19 17.82 -10.83 -23.46
N ARG A 20 17.93 -10.48 -22.18
CA ARG A 20 17.80 -11.46 -21.07
C ARG A 20 16.40 -12.02 -20.93
N GLN A 21 15.38 -11.20 -21.19
CA GLN A 21 13.98 -11.59 -21.06
C GLN A 21 13.41 -12.24 -22.33
N GLY A 22 14.10 -12.12 -23.48
CA GLY A 22 13.61 -12.62 -24.76
C GLY A 22 12.41 -11.85 -25.31
N VAL A 23 12.28 -10.57 -24.96
CA VAL A 23 11.15 -9.70 -25.35
C VAL A 23 11.64 -8.47 -26.11
N THR A 24 10.72 -7.67 -26.65
CA THR A 24 11.08 -6.41 -27.32
C THR A 24 11.60 -5.38 -26.31
N LYS A 25 12.43 -4.43 -26.76
CA LYS A 25 12.92 -3.31 -25.93
C LYS A 25 11.77 -2.57 -25.23
N THR A 26 10.69 -2.32 -25.96
CA THR A 26 9.49 -1.68 -25.41
C THR A 26 8.82 -2.51 -24.33
N ALA A 27 8.68 -3.82 -24.53
CA ALA A 27 8.09 -4.72 -23.53
C ALA A 27 8.97 -4.79 -22.26
N ALA A 28 10.28 -4.91 -22.43
CA ALA A 28 11.24 -4.92 -21.32
C ALA A 28 11.18 -3.63 -20.49
N ILE A 29 11.17 -2.47 -21.17
CA ILE A 29 11.04 -1.15 -20.51
C ILE A 29 9.69 -1.06 -19.80
N HIS A 30 8.59 -1.42 -20.46
CA HIS A 30 7.25 -1.39 -19.88
C HIS A 30 7.17 -2.23 -18.61
N GLN A 31 7.68 -3.46 -18.65
CA GLN A 31 7.69 -4.37 -17.50
C GLN A 31 8.56 -3.82 -16.36
N ALA A 32 9.80 -3.38 -16.64
CA ALA A 32 10.68 -2.81 -15.62
C ALA A 32 10.08 -1.59 -14.93
N LEU A 33 9.46 -0.68 -15.70
CA LEU A 33 8.77 0.49 -15.17
C LEU A 33 7.54 0.09 -14.36
N SER A 34 6.70 -0.82 -14.88
CA SER A 34 5.50 -1.30 -14.21
C SER A 34 5.83 -1.96 -12.86
N GLU A 35 6.84 -2.82 -12.83
CA GLU A 35 7.31 -3.47 -11.60
C GLU A 35 7.87 -2.46 -10.60
N ARG A 36 8.66 -1.47 -11.07
CA ARG A 36 9.21 -0.43 -10.20
C ARG A 36 8.10 0.43 -9.62
N LEU A 37 7.15 0.84 -10.45
CA LEU A 37 5.96 1.59 -10.06
C LEU A 37 5.15 0.80 -9.03
N HIS A 38 4.86 -0.48 -9.29
CA HIS A 38 4.15 -1.33 -8.35
C HIS A 38 4.87 -1.45 -6.99
N ARG A 39 6.19 -1.65 -6.97
CA ARG A 39 7.00 -1.65 -5.73
C ARG A 39 7.00 -0.30 -5.00
N MET A 40 6.76 0.79 -5.73
CA MET A 40 6.61 2.13 -5.17
C MET A 40 5.16 2.45 -4.75
N GLY A 41 4.25 1.47 -4.82
CA GLY A 41 2.83 1.63 -4.50
C GLY A 41 2.02 2.31 -5.62
N TYR A 42 2.60 2.51 -6.81
CA TYR A 42 1.85 2.99 -7.96
C TYR A 42 1.00 1.85 -8.50
N GLY A 43 -0.32 2.02 -8.48
CA GLY A 43 -1.30 0.97 -8.79
C GLY A 43 -1.93 0.33 -7.55
N ASP A 44 -1.33 0.50 -6.35
CA ASP A 44 -2.12 0.38 -5.12
C ASP A 44 -3.02 1.60 -5.07
N THR A 45 -4.33 1.38 -5.17
CA THR A 45 -5.27 2.48 -4.98
C THR A 45 -5.08 3.03 -3.57
N ALA A 46 -5.20 4.34 -3.39
CA ALA A 46 -5.14 4.96 -2.06
C ALA A 46 -6.07 4.24 -1.05
N GLN A 47 -7.18 3.67 -1.56
CA GLN A 47 -8.09 2.81 -0.83
C GLN A 47 -7.46 1.50 -0.34
N ALA A 48 -6.69 0.77 -1.16
CA ALA A 48 -6.02 -0.47 -0.73
C ALA A 48 -4.99 -0.18 0.38
N ARG A 49 -4.22 0.90 0.24
CA ARG A 49 -3.26 1.36 1.26
C ARG A 49 -3.98 1.72 2.57
N LEU A 50 -5.06 2.50 2.50
CA LEU A 50 -5.87 2.86 3.66
C LEU A 50 -6.46 1.63 4.36
N LEU A 51 -7.00 0.67 3.60
CA LEU A 51 -7.52 -0.58 4.16
C LEU A 51 -6.44 -1.43 4.82
N GLY A 52 -5.21 -1.40 4.29
CA GLY A 52 -4.05 -2.04 4.91
C GLY A 52 -3.71 -1.40 6.27
N GLU A 53 -3.66 -0.06 6.31
CA GLU A 53 -3.38 0.69 7.55
C GLU A 53 -4.47 0.44 8.62
N LEU A 54 -5.74 0.46 8.24
CA LEU A 54 -6.85 0.17 9.15
C LEU A 54 -6.77 -1.25 9.74
N ARG A 55 -6.41 -2.25 8.91
CA ARG A 55 -6.22 -3.63 9.40
C ARG A 55 -5.07 -3.73 10.39
N ALA A 56 -3.94 -3.08 10.11
CA ALA A 56 -2.78 -3.08 11.01
C ALA A 56 -3.11 -2.45 12.37
N ILE A 57 -3.89 -1.35 12.39
CA ILE A 57 -4.35 -0.72 13.63
C ILE A 57 -5.25 -1.69 14.41
N ARG A 58 -6.23 -2.31 13.75
CA ARG A 58 -7.16 -3.26 14.37
C ARG A 58 -6.42 -4.43 15.01
N GLU A 59 -5.46 -5.03 14.31
CA GLU A 59 -4.68 -6.16 14.83
C GLU A 59 -3.81 -5.77 16.02
N ARG A 60 -3.26 -4.55 16.02
CA ARG A 60 -2.48 -4.04 17.15
C ARG A 60 -3.38 -3.85 18.38
N VAL A 61 -4.55 -3.25 18.21
CA VAL A 61 -5.52 -3.03 19.31
C VAL A 61 -6.03 -4.36 19.86
N ALA A 62 -6.35 -5.32 18.99
CA ALA A 62 -6.86 -6.63 19.40
C ALA A 62 -5.87 -7.49 20.21
N ARG A 63 -4.57 -7.14 20.22
CA ARG A 63 -3.55 -7.83 21.04
C ARG A 63 -3.33 -7.18 22.40
N LEU A 64 -3.94 -6.02 22.67
CA LEU A 64 -3.81 -5.35 23.96
C LEU A 64 -4.63 -6.12 25.03
N PRO A 65 -4.12 -6.21 26.28
CA PRO A 65 -4.88 -6.80 27.36
C PRO A 65 -6.10 -5.93 27.70
N GLU A 66 -7.21 -6.57 28.06
CA GLU A 66 -8.38 -5.90 28.62
C GLU A 66 -8.06 -5.48 30.06
N LEU A 67 -8.02 -4.16 30.31
CA LEU A 67 -7.67 -3.58 31.62
C LEU A 67 -8.90 -3.16 32.44
N ASP A 68 -10.02 -2.97 31.76
CA ASP A 68 -11.29 -2.53 32.32
C ASP A 68 -12.39 -3.34 31.65
N THR A 69 -13.26 -3.93 32.44
CA THR A 69 -14.34 -4.84 32.00
C THR A 69 -15.73 -4.24 32.23
N ARG A 70 -15.77 -2.97 32.66
CA ARG A 70 -17.01 -2.20 32.74
C ARG A 70 -17.67 -2.14 31.36
N SER A 71 -19.00 -2.18 31.35
CA SER A 71 -19.76 -1.99 30.12
C SER A 71 -19.58 -0.56 29.59
N ASP A 72 -19.93 -0.34 28.33
CA ASP A 72 -19.89 0.99 27.71
C ASP A 72 -20.69 2.00 28.55
N GLU A 73 -21.84 1.59 29.09
CA GLU A 73 -22.69 2.40 29.97
C GLU A 73 -22.01 2.72 31.31
N GLU A 74 -21.34 1.75 31.93
CA GLU A 74 -20.61 1.93 33.20
C GLU A 74 -19.32 2.76 33.02
N ILE A 75 -18.73 2.75 31.83
CA ILE A 75 -17.58 3.59 31.48
C ILE A 75 -18.03 5.03 31.25
N VAL A 76 -19.15 5.21 30.53
CA VAL A 76 -19.74 6.52 30.25
C VAL A 76 -20.33 7.14 31.53
N GLY A 77 -20.87 6.31 32.43
CA GLY A 77 -21.34 6.71 33.76
C GLY A 77 -22.65 7.48 33.74
N PHE A 78 -23.39 7.44 32.64
CA PHE A 78 -24.70 8.07 32.50
C PHE A 78 -25.77 7.00 32.34
N ASP A 79 -26.91 7.19 33.00
CA ASP A 79 -28.10 6.36 32.77
C ASP A 79 -28.74 6.66 31.40
N GLU A 80 -29.82 5.95 31.07
CA GLU A 80 -30.59 6.13 29.84
C GLU A 80 -31.19 7.55 29.66
N HIS A 81 -31.14 8.38 30.71
CA HIS A 81 -31.62 9.76 30.73
C HIS A 81 -30.48 10.79 30.72
N GLY A 82 -29.21 10.36 30.68
CA GLY A 82 -28.06 11.27 30.70
C GLY A 82 -27.77 11.83 32.08
N ILE A 83 -28.20 11.15 33.16
CA ILE A 83 -27.92 11.53 34.54
C ILE A 83 -26.70 10.74 35.04
N PRO A 84 -25.71 11.40 35.67
CA PRO A 84 -24.57 10.69 36.26
C PRO A 84 -25.04 9.71 37.34
N ASN A 85 -24.61 8.46 37.24
CA ASN A 85 -24.77 7.44 38.30
C ASN A 85 -23.52 7.33 39.16
#